data_AF-A0A7V8V534-F1
#
_entry.id   AF-A0A7V8V534-F1
#
_cell.length_a   1.000
_cell.length_b   1.000
_cell.length_c   1.000
_cell.angle_alpha   90.00
_cell.angle_beta   90.00
_cell.angle_gamma   90.00
#
_symmetry.space_group_name_H-M   'P 1'
#
loop_
_entity.id
_entity.type
_entity.pdbx_description
1 polymer ?
#
loop_
_entity_poly.entity_id
_entity_poly.type
_entity_poly.pdbx_seq_one_letter_code
_entity_poly.pdbx_strand_id
1 'polypeptide(L)'
;MKHFFALTLMPNHWHLILRPKQDGLMGRMLRWVTATHTQRYHAHWRWTNKADREPRLLSPWPIARTPNWLQRVNESLREKELGALRQCVSRGRPYGNQEWTQAEAQRSGLSYTLRPRGRPRKSS
;
A
#
# COMPACT_ATOMS: atom_id res chain seq x y z
N MET A 1 -10.01 -9.55 36.56
CA MET A 1 -9.15 -10.20 35.55
C MET A 1 -8.49 -9.12 34.69
N LYS A 2 -7.16 -9.16 34.52
CA LYS A 2 -6.42 -8.20 33.68
C LYS A 2 -6.55 -8.63 32.21
N HIS A 3 -6.94 -7.71 31.32
CA HIS A 3 -7.14 -7.94 29.87
C HIS A 3 -5.96 -7.46 29.02
N PHE A 4 -4.97 -6.85 29.69
CA PHE A 4 -3.69 -6.42 29.16
C PHE A 4 -2.60 -7.25 29.80
N PHE A 5 -1.72 -7.80 28.98
CA PHE A 5 -0.66 -8.70 29.42
C PHE A 5 0.72 -8.06 29.30
N ALA A 6 0.96 -7.29 28.23
CA ALA A 6 2.22 -6.56 28.05
C ALA A 6 2.03 -5.32 27.17
N LEU A 7 2.81 -4.27 27.43
CA LEU A 7 2.93 -3.07 26.61
C LEU A 7 4.42 -2.70 26.53
N THR A 8 4.94 -2.54 25.32
CA THR A 8 6.28 -2.01 25.07
C THR A 8 6.17 -0.77 24.18
N LEU A 9 6.74 0.34 24.63
CA LEU A 9 6.75 1.60 23.88
C LEU A 9 8.16 1.87 23.36
N MET A 10 8.27 2.19 22.08
CA MET A 10 9.50 2.59 21.41
C MET A 10 9.29 3.94 20.71
N PRO A 11 10.36 4.64 20.28
CA PRO A 11 10.22 5.95 19.63
C PRO A 11 9.42 5.93 18.32
N ASN A 12 9.38 4.80 17.60
CA ASN A 12 8.75 4.69 16.28
C ASN A 12 7.54 3.72 16.22
N HIS A 13 7.35 2.85 17.21
CA HIS A 13 6.22 1.93 17.28
C HIS A 13 5.99 1.42 18.72
N TRP A 14 4.95 0.63 18.91
CA TRP A 14 4.58 0.05 20.20
C TRP A 14 4.03 -1.36 20.00
N HIS A 15 4.29 -2.24 20.95
CA HIS A 15 3.77 -3.61 20.99
C HIS A 15 2.75 -3.73 22.12
N LEU A 16 1.64 -4.42 21.86
CA LEU A 16 0.58 -4.63 22.83
C LEU A 16 0.12 -6.09 22.80
N ILE A 17 0.10 -6.74 23.96
CA ILE A 17 -0.48 -8.07 24.14
C ILE A 17 -1.75 -7.94 24.97
N LEU A 18 -2.89 -8.29 24.38
CA LEU A 18 -4.21 -8.17 25.00
C LEU A 18 -5.12 -9.33 24.57
N ARG A 19 -6.18 -9.59 25.35
CA ARG A 19 -7.23 -10.57 25.02
C ARG A 19 -8.61 -9.91 25.05
N PRO A 20 -9.30 -9.76 23.90
CA PRO A 20 -10.63 -9.16 23.87
C PRO A 20 -11.65 -10.10 24.54
N LYS A 21 -12.65 -9.54 25.22
CA LYS A 21 -13.75 -10.31 25.85
C LYS A 21 -14.87 -10.70 24.90
N GLN A 22 -15.05 -9.92 23.84
CA GLN A 22 -16.13 -10.04 22.88
C GLN A 22 -15.56 -9.76 21.50
N ASP A 23 -16.17 -10.37 20.49
CA ASP A 23 -15.80 -10.16 19.10
C ASP A 23 -15.94 -8.69 18.71
N GLY A 24 -15.02 -8.22 17.87
CA GLY A 24 -14.97 -6.82 17.42
C GLY A 24 -14.47 -5.80 18.46
N LEU A 25 -14.26 -6.17 19.74
CA LEU A 25 -13.68 -5.24 20.72
C LEU A 25 -12.22 -4.90 20.41
N MET A 26 -11.45 -5.86 19.87
CA MET A 26 -10.08 -5.60 19.43
C MET A 26 -10.02 -4.45 18.42
N GLY A 27 -10.81 -4.52 17.35
CA GLY A 27 -10.83 -3.48 16.30
C GLY A 27 -11.31 -2.12 16.82
N ARG A 28 -12.38 -2.10 17.64
CA ARG A 28 -12.89 -0.86 18.24
C ARG A 28 -11.87 -0.21 19.18
N MET A 29 -11.21 -1.02 20.01
CA MET A 29 -10.17 -0.55 20.92
C MET A 29 -8.96 -0.04 20.14
N LEU A 30 -8.43 -0.80 19.17
CA LEU A 30 -7.28 -0.36 18.37
C LEU A 30 -7.60 0.94 17.62
N ARG A 31 -8.79 1.06 17.03
CA ARG A 31 -9.24 2.31 16.40
C ARG A 31 -9.25 3.48 17.39
N TRP A 32 -9.79 3.27 18.59
CA TRP A 32 -9.83 4.31 19.61
C TRP A 32 -8.42 4.71 20.07
N VAL A 33 -7.54 3.76 20.35
CA VAL A 33 -6.16 4.03 20.79
C VAL A 33 -5.37 4.76 19.71
N THR A 34 -5.38 4.28 18.47
CA THR A 34 -4.60 4.90 17.38
C THR A 34 -5.13 6.30 17.05
N ALA A 35 -6.44 6.48 16.91
CA ALA A 35 -7.02 7.79 16.63
C ALA A 35 -6.74 8.79 17.77
N THR A 36 -6.91 8.36 19.03
CA THR A 36 -6.63 9.22 20.20
C THR A 36 -5.15 9.58 20.26
N HIS A 37 -4.25 8.62 20.02
CA HIS A 37 -2.81 8.88 19.97
C HIS A 37 -2.47 9.90 18.89
N THR A 38 -2.92 9.70 17.65
CA THR A 38 -2.70 10.64 16.53
C THR A 38 -3.21 12.04 16.87
N GLN A 39 -4.45 12.17 17.35
CA GLN A 39 -5.02 13.48 17.71
C GLN A 39 -4.22 14.18 18.82
N ARG A 40 -3.90 13.47 19.90
CA ARG A 40 -3.14 14.02 21.02
C ARG A 40 -1.71 14.38 20.62
N TYR A 41 -1.06 13.53 19.83
CA TYR A 41 0.28 13.78 19.32
C TYR A 41 0.31 15.03 18.44
N HIS A 42 -0.61 15.17 17.49
CA HIS A 42 -0.68 16.38 16.65
C HIS A 42 -1.04 17.64 17.45
N ALA A 43 -1.95 17.55 18.42
CA ALA A 43 -2.28 18.68 19.30
C ALA A 43 -1.07 19.12 20.14
N HIS A 44 -0.38 18.15 20.75
CA HIS A 44 0.84 18.41 21.52
C HIS A 44 1.94 19.00 20.63
N TRP A 45 2.17 18.43 19.45
CA TRP A 45 3.17 18.90 18.51
C TRP A 45 2.90 20.33 18.03
N ARG A 46 1.63 20.67 17.73
CA ARG A 46 1.21 22.04 17.38
C ARG A 46 1.33 23.03 18.55
N TRP A 47 1.22 22.56 19.79
CA TRP A 47 1.37 23.41 20.97
C TRP A 47 2.84 23.72 21.27
N THR A 48 3.71 22.72 21.12
CA THR A 48 5.14 22.86 21.43
C THR A 48 5.96 23.44 20.28
N ASN A 49 5.51 23.31 19.04
CA ASN A 49 6.16 23.87 17.86
C ASN A 49 5.34 25.04 17.31
N LYS A 50 6.01 26.09 16.81
CA LYS A 50 5.30 27.14 16.07
C LYS A 50 4.60 26.49 14.88
N ALA A 51 3.30 26.75 14.75
CA ALA A 51 2.54 26.34 13.58
C ALA A 51 3.22 26.95 12.35
N ASP A 52 3.80 26.10 11.51
CA ASP A 52 4.26 26.51 10.20
C ASP A 52 3.04 27.01 9.43
N ARG A 53 3.07 28.27 8.97
CA ARG A 53 1.95 28.87 8.23
C ARG A 53 1.78 28.21 6.86
N GLU A 54 2.84 27.62 6.33
CA GLU A 54 2.86 26.89 5.07
C GLU A 54 3.59 25.55 5.23
N PRO A 55 2.98 24.59 5.96
CA PRO A 55 3.64 23.32 6.20
C PRO A 55 3.88 22.62 4.86
N ARG A 56 5.14 22.26 4.60
CA ARG A 56 5.48 21.38 3.48
C ARG A 56 4.85 20.01 3.73
N LEU A 57 3.66 19.79 3.17
CA LEU A 57 2.89 18.56 3.33
C LEU A 57 3.60 17.33 2.75
N LEU A 58 4.49 17.56 1.78
CA LEU A 58 5.26 16.54 1.10
C LEU A 58 6.74 16.76 1.39
N SER A 59 7.43 15.70 1.79
CA SER A 59 8.89 15.67 1.76
C SER A 59 9.37 15.88 0.32
N PRO A 60 10.57 16.45 0.12
CA PRO A 60 11.23 16.43 -1.19
C PRO A 60 11.23 15.01 -1.76
N TRP A 61 11.07 14.91 -3.08
CA TRP A 61 11.11 13.60 -3.73
C TRP A 61 12.52 12.99 -3.53
N PRO A 62 12.63 11.71 -3.11
CA PRO A 62 13.92 11.11 -2.76
C PRO A 62 14.87 10.94 -3.96
N ILE A 63 14.35 11.07 -5.19
CA ILE A 63 15.10 10.97 -6.44
C ILE A 63 14.84 12.21 -7.31
N ALA A 64 15.76 12.54 -8.21
CA ALA A 64 15.51 13.62 -9.17
C ALA A 64 14.34 13.24 -10.11
N ARG A 65 13.44 14.18 -10.37
CA ARG A 65 12.38 13.98 -11.38
C ARG A 65 13.01 14.02 -12.76
N THR A 66 12.60 13.11 -13.64
CA THR A 66 13.03 13.16 -15.05
C THR A 66 12.52 14.45 -15.72
N PRO A 67 13.20 14.95 -16.78
CA PRO A 67 12.68 16.04 -17.59
C PRO A 67 11.24 15.77 -18.05
N ASN A 68 10.42 16.80 -18.14
CA ASN A 68 9.01 16.73 -18.55
C ASN A 68 8.14 15.76 -17.71
N TRP A 69 8.52 15.51 -16.45
CA TRP A 69 7.79 14.61 -15.55
C TRP A 69 6.28 14.88 -15.51
N LEU A 70 5.86 16.14 -15.34
CA LEU A 70 4.45 16.50 -15.23
C LEU A 70 3.67 16.14 -16.50
N GLN A 71 4.26 16.35 -17.68
CA GLN A 71 3.64 15.96 -18.95
C GLN A 71 3.52 14.44 -19.04
N ARG A 72 4.60 13.72 -18.71
CA ARG A 72 4.64 12.25 -18.79
C ARG A 72 3.63 11.57 -17.86
N VAL A 73 3.42 12.09 -16.65
CA VAL A 73 2.41 11.52 -15.72
C VAL A 73 0.98 11.87 -16.08
N ASN A 74 0.77 12.99 -16.77
CA ASN A 74 -0.55 13.43 -17.22
C ASN A 74 -0.90 12.94 -18.64
N GLU A 75 0.05 12.34 -19.36
CA GLU A 75 -0.18 11.75 -20.66
C GLU A 75 -1.17 10.58 -20.54
N SER A 76 -2.23 10.63 -21.35
CA SER A 76 -3.26 9.58 -21.34
C SER A 76 -2.69 8.25 -21.82
N LEU A 77 -2.97 7.18 -21.10
CA LEU A 77 -2.64 5.82 -21.53
C LEU A 77 -3.33 5.49 -22.86
N ARG A 78 -2.60 4.85 -23.78
CA ARG A 78 -3.17 4.34 -25.03
C ARG A 78 -4.09 3.14 -24.74
N GLU A 79 -5.09 2.89 -25.59
CA GLU A 79 -6.04 1.77 -25.40
C GLU A 79 -5.35 0.41 -25.22
N LYS A 80 -4.24 0.17 -25.95
CA LYS A 80 -3.44 -1.05 -25.81
C LYS A 80 -2.79 -1.17 -24.43
N GLU A 81 -2.29 -0.07 -23.89
CA GLU A 81 -1.66 -0.01 -22.57
C GLU A 81 -2.70 -0.19 -21.46
N LEU A 82 -3.86 0.45 -21.61
CA LEU A 82 -4.99 0.29 -20.71
C LEU A 82 -5.51 -1.14 -20.69
N GLY A 83 -5.63 -1.77 -21.87
CA GLY A 83 -5.99 -3.20 -22.00
C GLY A 83 -4.99 -4.11 -21.30
N ALA A 84 -3.68 -3.86 -21.46
CA ALA A 84 -2.63 -4.62 -20.78
C ALA A 84 -2.70 -4.45 -19.24
N LEU A 85 -2.91 -3.23 -18.74
CA LEU A 85 -3.07 -2.98 -17.31
C LEU A 85 -4.30 -3.68 -16.72
N ARG A 86 -5.44 -3.63 -17.42
CA ARG A 86 -6.66 -4.35 -17.03
C ARG A 86 -6.43 -5.86 -16.96
N GLN A 87 -5.66 -6.42 -17.89
CA GLN A 87 -5.23 -7.82 -17.81
C GLN A 87 -4.35 -8.09 -16.60
N CYS A 88 -3.40 -7.20 -16.29
CA CYS A 88 -2.52 -7.35 -15.12
C CYS A 88 -3.33 -7.36 -13.82
N VAL A 89 -4.26 -6.41 -13.65
CA VAL A 89 -5.15 -6.33 -12.48
C VAL A 89 -6.05 -7.57 -12.36
N SER A 90 -6.65 -8.02 -13.47
CA SER A 90 -7.57 -9.16 -13.43
C SER A 90 -6.89 -10.53 -13.33
N ARG A 91 -5.66 -10.67 -13.84
CA ARG A 91 -4.93 -11.95 -13.90
C ARG A 91 -3.85 -12.08 -12.84
N GLY A 92 -3.44 -10.99 -12.19
CA GLY A 92 -2.22 -10.95 -11.37
C GLY A 92 -0.94 -11.11 -12.20
N ARG A 93 -1.00 -10.78 -13.50
CA ARG A 93 0.14 -10.87 -14.42
C ARG A 93 1.09 -9.66 -14.20
N PRO A 94 2.43 -9.85 -14.23
CA PRO A 94 3.37 -8.73 -14.20
C PRO A 94 3.19 -7.78 -15.41
N TYR A 95 3.33 -6.47 -15.20
CA TYR A 95 3.23 -5.45 -16.25
C TYR A 95 4.63 -5.05 -16.76
N GLY A 96 4.86 -5.15 -18.06
CA GLY A 96 6.12 -4.78 -18.69
C GLY A 96 6.21 -5.26 -20.13
N ASN A 97 7.42 -5.21 -20.70
CA ASN A 97 7.68 -5.85 -21.99
C ASN A 97 7.54 -7.38 -21.89
N GLN A 98 7.40 -8.06 -23.02
CA GLN A 98 7.10 -9.49 -23.03
C GLN A 98 8.20 -10.35 -22.40
N GLU A 99 9.46 -10.07 -22.72
CA GLU A 99 10.63 -10.79 -22.20
C GLU A 99 10.72 -10.69 -20.68
N TRP A 100 10.66 -9.46 -20.16
CA TRP A 100 10.67 -9.19 -18.72
C TRP A 100 9.46 -9.82 -18.03
N THR A 101 8.28 -9.74 -18.65
CA THR A 101 7.05 -10.31 -18.08
C THR A 101 7.14 -11.84 -17.96
N GLN A 102 7.75 -12.51 -18.95
CA GLN A 102 7.97 -13.96 -18.90
C GLN A 102 9.00 -14.32 -17.81
N ALA A 103 10.13 -13.63 -17.78
CA ALA A 103 11.17 -13.83 -16.78
C ALA A 103 10.64 -13.61 -15.36
N GLU A 104 9.89 -12.52 -15.13
CA GLU A 104 9.32 -12.20 -13.83
C GLU A 104 8.23 -13.18 -13.42
N ALA A 105 7.36 -13.59 -14.36
CA ALA A 105 6.35 -14.60 -14.06
C ALA A 105 6.98 -15.94 -13.68
N GLN A 106 8.09 -16.32 -14.31
CA GLN A 106 8.84 -17.52 -13.92
C GLN A 106 9.49 -17.36 -12.54
N ARG A 107 10.18 -16.23 -12.32
CA ARG A 107 10.90 -15.93 -11.06
C ARG A 107 9.96 -15.90 -9.84
N SER A 108 8.78 -15.33 -10.02
CA SER A 108 7.80 -15.12 -8.94
C SER A 108 6.73 -16.23 -8.88
N GLY A 109 6.87 -17.33 -9.64
CA GLY A 109 5.92 -18.45 -9.63
C GLY A 109 4.54 -18.13 -10.22
N LEU A 110 4.43 -17.07 -11.03
CA LEU A 110 3.20 -16.57 -11.64
C LEU A 110 3.00 -17.04 -13.09
N SER A 111 3.74 -18.04 -13.56
CA SER A 111 3.64 -18.53 -14.96
C SER A 111 2.21 -18.92 -15.37
N TYR A 112 1.35 -19.33 -14.43
CA TYR A 112 -0.07 -19.66 -14.69
C TYR A 112 -0.91 -18.44 -15.10
N THR A 113 -0.49 -17.23 -14.73
CA THR A 113 -1.20 -15.98 -15.07
C THR A 113 -1.10 -15.63 -16.56
N LEU A 114 -0.07 -16.15 -17.24
CA LEU A 114 0.19 -15.93 -18.66
C LEU A 114 -0.65 -16.81 -19.58
N ARG A 115 -1.17 -17.94 -19.08
CA ARG A 115 -1.95 -18.90 -19.87
C ARG A 115 -3.40 -18.44 -20.01
N PRO A 116 -4.11 -18.79 -21.10
CA PRO A 116 -5.55 -18.54 -21.21
C PRO A 116 -6.31 -19.21 -20.06
N ARG A 117 -7.36 -18.56 -19.58
CA ARG A 117 -8.25 -19.13 -18.57
C ARG A 117 -9.23 -20.11 -19.21
N GLY A 118 -9.46 -21.24 -18.54
CA GLY A 118 -10.45 -22.24 -18.96
C GLY A 118 -9.83 -23.49 -19.55
N ARG A 119 -10.71 -24.42 -19.94
CA ARG A 119 -10.33 -25.70 -20.54
C ARG A 119 -9.60 -25.45 -21.88
N PRO A 120 -8.50 -26.16 -22.17
CA PRO A 120 -7.91 -26.15 -23.50
C PRO A 120 -8.96 -26.45 -24.57
N ARG A 121 -8.98 -25.66 -25.64
CA ARG A 121 -9.85 -25.93 -26.79
C ARG A 121 -9.44 -27.27 -27.39
N LYS A 122 -10.41 -28.15 -27.69
CA LYS A 122 -10.13 -29.36 -28.47
C LYS A 122 -9.57 -28.92 -29.82
N SER A 123 -8.43 -29.46 -30.21
CA SER A 123 -7.96 -29.37 -31.59
C SER A 123 -9.01 -30.04 -32.48
N SER A 124 -9.57 -29.28 -33.41
CA SER A 124 -10.36 -29.84 -34.50
C SER A 124 -9.45 -30.42 -35.57
#